data_AF-A0A9D8PBJ0-F1
#
_entry.id   AF-A0A9D8PBJ0-F1
#
_cell.length_a   1.000
_cell.length_b   1.000
_cell.length_c   1.000
_cell.angle_alpha   90.00
_cell.angle_beta   90.00
_cell.angle_gamma   90.00
#
_symmetry.space_group_name_H-M   'P 1'
#
loop_
_entity.id
_entity.type
_entity.pdbx_description
1 polymer ?
#
loop_
_entity_poly.entity_id
_entity_poly.type
_entity_poly.pdbx_seq_one_letter_code
_entity_poly.pdbx_strand_id
1 'polypeptide(L)' 'MSEKARTVSVEDAGQQLGIGRQLAYELARGGKLPGVIKLGHRYVVSQAAIDRVLAGDPSYGAGAKTPAGV' A
#
# COMPACT_ATOMS: atom_id res chain seq x y z
N MET A 1 2.34 -15.07 21.31
CA MET A 1 2.36 -14.80 19.86
C MET A 1 2.57 -13.30 19.69
N SER A 2 3.72 -12.85 19.21
CA SER A 2 4.02 -11.42 19.11
C SER A 2 3.14 -10.78 18.06
N GLU A 3 2.24 -9.91 18.52
CA GLU A 3 1.34 -9.10 17.73
C GLU A 3 2.16 -8.03 16.99
N LYS A 4 2.82 -8.42 15.89
CA LYS A 4 3.65 -7.51 15.10
C LYS A 4 2.77 -6.69 14.16
N ALA A 5 3.06 -5.39 14.10
CA ALA A 5 2.42 -4.45 13.20
C ALA A 5 2.38 -5.01 11.77
N ARG A 6 1.18 -5.24 11.22
CA ARG A 6 0.97 -5.77 9.86
C ARG A 6 1.16 -4.71 8.76
N THR A 7 1.89 -3.65 9.07
CA THR A 7 2.10 -2.50 8.18
C THR A 7 3.59 -2.27 7.98
N VAL A 8 3.99 -2.11 6.73
CA VAL A 8 5.36 -1.82 6.30
C VAL A 8 5.49 -0.37 5.83
N SER A 9 6.74 0.08 5.65
CA SER A 9 7.02 1.39 5.07
C SER A 9 6.65 1.42 3.58
N VAL A 10 6.48 2.60 3.00
CA VAL A 10 6.27 2.75 1.54
C VAL A 10 7.48 2.23 0.76
N GLU A 11 8.68 2.35 1.31
CA GLU A 11 9.92 1.89 0.69
C GLU A 11 9.98 0.36 0.65
N ASP A 12 9.73 -0.30 1.77
CA ASP A 12 9.63 -1.76 1.87
C ASP A 12 8.54 -2.30 0.94
N ALA A 13 7.37 -1.65 0.91
CA ALA A 13 6.31 -2.02 -0.01
C ALA A 13 6.74 -1.92 -1.46
N GLY A 14 7.48 -0.85 -1.80
CA GLY A 14 8.05 -0.67 -3.13
C GLY A 14 9.01 -1.80 -3.50
N GLN A 15 9.90 -2.18 -2.60
CA GLN A 15 10.83 -3.30 -2.80
C GLN A 15 10.09 -4.63 -3.00
N GLN A 16 9.05 -4.91 -2.21
CA GLN A 16 8.24 -6.13 -2.34
C GLN A 16 7.46 -6.19 -3.66
N LEU A 17 7.03 -5.03 -4.18
CA LEU A 17 6.34 -4.92 -5.47
C LEU A 17 7.31 -4.80 -6.66
N GLY A 18 8.62 -4.74 -6.42
CA GLY A 18 9.64 -4.59 -7.47
C GLY A 18 9.70 -3.19 -8.09
N ILE A 19 9.23 -2.15 -7.39
CA ILE A 19 9.26 -0.75 -7.84
C ILE A 19 10.27 0.09 -7.06
N GLY A 20 10.84 1.09 -7.74
CA GLY A 20 11.76 2.03 -7.10
C GLY A 20 11.08 2.87 -6.00
N ARG A 21 11.88 3.32 -5.02
CA ARG A 21 11.44 4.19 -3.91
C ARG A 21 10.61 5.39 -4.38
N GLN A 22 11.07 6.08 -5.42
CA GLN A 22 10.40 7.28 -5.94
C GLN A 22 8.98 6.95 -6.42
N LEU A 23 8.85 5.92 -7.27
CA LEU A 23 7.56 5.46 -7.77
C LEU A 23 6.63 5.00 -6.64
N ALA A 24 7.17 4.32 -5.62
CA ALA A 24 6.39 3.91 -4.47
C ALA A 24 5.79 5.12 -3.71
N TYR A 25 6.58 6.17 -3.48
CA TYR A 25 6.08 7.40 -2.85
C TYR A 25 5.10 8.18 -3.73
N GLU A 26 5.30 8.21 -5.04
CA GLU A 26 4.36 8.82 -5.98
C GLU A 26 3.00 8.10 -5.96
N LEU A 27 3.01 6.78 -6.01
CA LEU A 27 1.80 5.96 -5.92
C LEU A 27 1.13 6.08 -4.55
N ALA A 28 1.92 6.15 -3.47
CA ALA A 28 1.40 6.35 -2.12
C ALA A 28 0.70 7.70 -1.96
N ARG A 29 1.30 8.79 -2.46
CA ARG A 29 0.69 10.13 -2.47
C ARG A 29 -0.53 10.19 -3.37
N GLY A 30 -0.51 9.48 -4.50
CA GLY A 30 -1.62 9.40 -5.44
C GLY A 30 -2.74 8.44 -5.04
N GLY A 31 -2.62 7.71 -3.92
CA GLY A 31 -3.59 6.71 -3.49
C GLY A 31 -3.70 5.49 -4.41
N LYS A 32 -2.70 5.27 -5.26
CA LYS A 32 -2.62 4.16 -6.22
C LYS A 32 -1.81 2.98 -5.69
N LEU A 33 -1.04 3.18 -4.62
CA LEU A 33 -0.25 2.12 -4.01
C LEU A 33 -1.19 1.20 -3.21
N PRO A 34 -1.11 -0.12 -3.43
CA PRO A 34 -1.98 -1.09 -2.76
C PRO A 34 -1.91 -1.01 -1.24
N GLY A 35 -3.03 -0.73 -0.57
CA GLY A 35 -3.11 -0.79 0.89
C GLY A 35 -2.39 0.35 1.59
N VAL A 36 -2.18 1.47 0.88
CA VAL A 36 -1.62 2.67 1.48
C VAL A 36 -2.60 3.26 2.51
N ILE A 37 -2.08 3.54 3.70
CA ILE A 37 -2.79 4.15 4.80
C ILE A 37 -2.00 5.38 5.23
N LYS A 38 -2.62 6.56 5.12
CA LYS A 38 -2.05 7.81 5.62
C LYS A 38 -2.39 7.95 7.10
N LEU A 39 -1.38 7.82 7.96
CA LEU A 39 -1.50 8.01 9.41
C LEU A 39 -0.86 9.35 9.77
N GLY A 40 -1.66 10.41 9.80
CA GLY A 40 -1.17 11.77 10.04
C GLY A 40 -0.19 12.22 8.95
N HIS A 41 1.08 12.41 9.30
CA HIS A 41 2.13 12.85 8.38
C HIS A 41 2.86 11.69 7.68
N ARG A 42 2.65 10.44 8.10
CA ARG A 42 3.34 9.27 7.53
C ARG A 42 2.43 8.44 6.66
N TYR A 43 3.02 7.82 5.64
CA TYR A 43 2.38 6.78 4.83
C TYR A 43 2.91 5.42 5.30
N VAL A 44 1.99 4.51 5.58
CA VAL A 44 2.29 3.11 5.83
C VAL A 44 1.49 2.24 4.88
N VAL A 45 1.93 1.02 4.65
CA VAL A 45 1.29 0.12 3.70
C VAL A 45 0.93 -1.17 4.41
N SER A 46 -0.31 -1.63 4.28
CA SER A 46 -0.71 -2.91 4.85
C SER A 46 -0.03 -4.06 4.11
N GLN A 47 0.69 -4.91 4.84
CA GLN A 47 1.36 -6.07 4.28
C GLN A 47 0.36 -7.07 3.64
N ALA A 48 -0.81 -7.23 4.26
CA ALA A 48 -1.86 -8.11 3.73
C ALA A 48 -2.40 -7.62 2.37
N ALA A 49 -2.36 -6.31 2.11
CA ALA A 49 -2.81 -5.76 0.84
C ALA A 49 -1.79 -6.02 -0.27
N ILE A 50 -0.49 -5.91 0.03
CA ILE A 50 0.59 -6.27 -0.88
C ILE A 50 0.51 -7.77 -1.23
N ASP A 51 0.34 -8.62 -0.22
CA ASP A 51 0.24 -10.07 -0.40
C ASP A 51 -0.91 -10.46 -1.34
N ARG A 52 -2.09 -9.81 -1.21
CA ARG A 52 -3.22 -10.03 -2.13
C ARG A 52 -2.92 -9.65 -3.58
N VAL A 53 -2.18 -8.56 -3.81
CA VAL A 53 -1.73 -8.17 -5.16
C VAL A 53 -0.79 -9.23 -5.72
N LEU A 54 0.19 -9.65 -4.92
CA LEU A 54 1.20 -10.63 -5.32
C LEU A 54 0.60 -12.02 -5.56
N ALA A 55 -0.43 -12.39 -4.81
CA ALA A 55 -1.23 -13.60 -5.02
C ALA A 55 -2.06 -13.55 -6.31
N GLY A 56 -2.12 -12.41 -7.00
CA GLY A 56 -2.86 -12.23 -8.24
C GLY A 56 -4.37 -12.19 -8.05
N ASP A 57 -4.86 -11.80 -6.86
CA ASP A 57 -6.29 -11.72 -6.58
C ASP A 57 -6.95 -10.65 -7.47
N PRO A 58 -7.82 -11.03 -8.42
CA PRO A 58 -8.40 -10.09 -9.40
C PRO A 58 -9.37 -9.09 -8.75
N SER A 59 -9.81 -9.36 -7.51
CA SER A 59 -10.60 -8.43 -6.70
C SER A 59 -9.76 -7.24 -6.24
N TYR A 60 -8.43 -7.36 -6.32
CA TYR A 60 -7.47 -6.37 -5.92
C TYR A 60 -6.87 -5.68 -7.17
N GLY A 61 -7.56 -4.66 -7.68
CA GLY A 61 -7.10 -3.92 -8.86
C GLY A 61 -8.19 -3.15 -9.62
N ALA A 62 -9.46 -3.49 -9.40
CA ALA A 62 -10.59 -2.78 -9.97
C ALA A 62 -11.12 -1.68 -9.01
N GLY A 63 -10.34 -0.60 -8.84
CA GLY A 63 -10.87 0.69 -8.38
C GLY A 63 -11.47 0.77 -6.98
N ALA A 64 -10.63 0.90 -5.95
CA ALA A 64 -11.02 1.69 -4.79
C ALA A 64 -10.71 3.17 -5.11
N LYS A 65 -11.65 3.85 -5.78
CA LYS A 65 -11.72 5.31 -5.66
C LYS A 65 -11.92 5.59 -4.18
N THR A 66 -10.89 6.06 -3.46
CA THR A 66 -11.10 6.73 -2.18
C THR A 66 -12.05 7.90 -2.48
N PRO A 67 -13.27 7.96 -1.92
CA PRO A 67 -14.04 9.19 -2.00
C PRO A 67 -13.24 10.26 -1.25
N ALA A 68 -12.70 11.22 -1.99
CA ALA A 68 -12.23 12.46 -1.42
C ALA A 68 -13.45 13.21 -0.89
N GLY A 69 -13.56 13.32 0.44
CA GLY A 69 -14.47 14.23 1.12
C GLY A 69 -15.95 13.84 1.09
N VAL A 70 -16.45 13.39 2.25
CA VAL A 70 -17.80 13.73 2.71
C VAL A 70 -17.64 14.77 3.82
#